data_AF-A0AAV6YS31-F1
#
_entry.id   AF-A0AAV6YS31-F1
#
_cell.length_a   1.000
_cell.length_b   1.000
_cell.length_c   1.000
_cell.angle_alpha   90.00
_cell.angle_beta   90.00
_cell.angle_gamma   90.00
#
_symmetry.space_group_name_H-M   'P 1'
#
loop_
_entity.id
_entity.type
_entity.pdbx_description
1 polymer ?
#
loop_
_entity_poly.entity_id
_entity_poly.type
_entity_poly.pdbx_seq_one_letter_code
_entity_poly.pdbx_strand_id
1 'polypeptide(L)'
;GASTLPAAALGMFLGGLLMKRYKMGLLSASKLVFISSFVAFIMNMSVFMLGCENGDVAGITVSYNGSKVETWGKQQLLSSCNADCSCSSQQWDPVCGANNITYLSACLAGCKSSTGSGKHI
;
A
#
# COMPACT_ATOMS: atom_id res chain seq x y z
N GLY A 1 7.38 -8.55 -2.26
CA GLY A 1 8.59 -9.38 -2.16
C GLY A 1 8.73 -10.37 -3.31
N ALA A 2 7.69 -11.14 -3.64
CA ALA A 2 7.78 -12.13 -4.73
C ALA A 2 7.95 -11.48 -6.12
N SER A 3 7.28 -10.35 -6.39
CA SER A 3 7.34 -9.64 -7.67
C SER A 3 8.69 -8.96 -7.96
N THR A 4 9.49 -8.66 -6.93
CA THR A 4 10.79 -7.98 -7.11
C THR A 4 11.89 -8.95 -7.53
N LEU A 5 11.74 -10.25 -7.24
CA LEU A 5 12.74 -11.27 -7.54
C LEU A 5 12.93 -11.49 -9.06
N PRO A 6 11.87 -11.69 -9.87
CA PRO A 6 12.02 -11.82 -11.32
C PRO A 6 12.63 -10.57 -11.97
N ALA A 7 12.20 -9.39 -11.52
CA ALA A 7 12.68 -8.12 -12.06
C ALA A 7 14.18 -7.92 -11.79
N ALA A 8 14.63 -8.23 -10.57
CA ALA A 8 16.05 -8.15 -10.21
C ALA A 8 16.91 -9.12 -11.03
N ALA A 9 16.45 -10.36 -11.21
CA ALA A 9 17.14 -11.36 -12.02
C ALA A 9 17.31 -10.89 -13.47
N LEU A 10 16.23 -10.42 -14.09
CA LEU A 10 16.26 -9.89 -15.46
C LEU A 10 17.23 -8.70 -15.59
N GLY A 11 17.23 -7.78 -14.62
CA GLY A 11 18.14 -6.63 -14.61
C GLY A 11 19.61 -7.04 -14.57
N MET A 12 19.97 -8.01 -13.73
CA MET A 12 21.34 -8.53 -13.65
C MET A 12 21.78 -9.22 -14.95
N PHE A 13 20.93 -10.06 -15.53
CA PHE A 13 21.23 -10.74 -16.80
C PHE A 13 21.40 -9.74 -17.95
N LEU A 14 20.49 -8.76 -18.08
CA LEU A 14 20.57 -7.74 -19.12
C LEU A 14 21.80 -6.84 -18.94
N GLY A 15 22.12 -6.44 -17.71
CA GLY A 15 23.33 -5.67 -17.41
C GLY A 15 24.61 -6.43 -17.82
N GLY A 16 24.69 -7.72 -17.51
CA GLY A 16 25.79 -8.58 -17.93
C GLY A 16 25.89 -8.75 -19.46
N LEU A 17 24.76 -8.94 -20.15
CA LEU A 17 24.73 -9.02 -21.62
C LEU A 17 25.16 -7.70 -22.27
N LEU A 18 24.74 -6.56 -21.72
CA LEU A 18 25.10 -5.23 -22.20
C LEU A 18 26.61 -5.01 -22.08
N MET A 19 27.20 -5.33 -20.92
CA MET A 19 28.65 -5.26 -20.70
C MET A 19 29.41 -6.20 -21.66
N LYS A 20 28.93 -7.43 -21.85
CA LYS A 20 29.55 -8.42 -22.73
C LYS A 20 29.49 -8.02 -24.20
N ARG A 21 28.36 -7.49 -24.68
CA ARG A 21 28.15 -7.14 -26.10
C ARG A 21 28.92 -5.90 -26.51
N TYR A 22 28.93 -4.87 -25.67
CA TYR A 22 29.55 -3.58 -25.99
C TYR A 22 31.01 -3.45 -25.51
N LYS A 23 31.56 -4.48 -24.84
CA LYS A 23 32.93 -4.50 -24.30
C LYS A 23 33.29 -3.20 -23.58
N MET A 24 32.39 -2.75 -22.70
CA MET A 24 32.51 -1.45 -22.08
C MET A 24 33.69 -1.41 -21.10
N GLY A 25 34.52 -0.37 -21.19
CA GLY A 25 35.57 -0.10 -20.20
C GLY A 25 35.01 0.39 -18.87
N LEU A 26 35.83 0.35 -17.82
CA LEU A 26 35.44 0.71 -16.45
C LEU A 26 34.84 2.12 -16.34
N LEU A 27 35.40 3.12 -17.04
CA LEU A 27 34.88 4.48 -17.04
C LEU A 27 33.47 4.58 -17.67
N SER A 28 33.22 3.86 -18.76
CA SER A 28 31.91 3.87 -19.42
C SER A 28 30.87 3.15 -18.58
N ALA A 29 31.23 2.03 -17.94
CA ALA A 29 30.37 1.33 -17.00
C ALA A 29 30.00 2.20 -15.79
N SER A 30 30.98 2.88 -15.18
CA SER A 30 30.72 3.79 -14.07
C SER A 30 29.78 4.93 -14.46
N LYS A 31 29.97 5.55 -15.63
CA LYS A 31 29.07 6.59 -16.14
C LYS A 31 27.63 6.07 -16.30
N LEU A 32 27.46 4.85 -16.84
CA LEU A 32 26.13 4.26 -16.98
C LEU A 32 25.44 4.04 -15.63
N VAL A 33 26.17 3.58 -14.62
CA VAL A 33 25.63 3.40 -13.26
C VAL A 33 25.19 4.74 -12.67
N PHE A 34 26.02 5.79 -12.79
CA PHE A 34 25.64 7.12 -12.32
C PHE A 34 24.40 7.66 -13.04
N ILE A 35 24.35 7.52 -14.37
CA ILE A 35 23.19 7.94 -15.17
C ILE A 35 21.94 7.15 -14.75
N SER A 36 22.04 5.82 -14.60
CA SER A 36 20.89 5.00 -14.19
C SER A 36 20.39 5.36 -12.81
N SER A 37 21.29 5.64 -11.86
CA SER A 37 20.94 6.04 -10.50
C SER A 37 20.25 7.41 -10.47
N PHE A 38 20.73 8.37 -11.27
CA PHE A 38 20.12 9.68 -11.38
C PHE A 38 18.72 9.61 -12.02
N VAL A 39 18.56 8.82 -13.09
CA VAL A 39 17.26 8.59 -13.73
C VAL A 39 16.28 7.91 -12.77
N ALA A 40 16.74 6.88 -12.03
CA ALA A 40 15.90 6.19 -11.05
C ALA A 40 15.45 7.13 -9.93
N PHE A 41 16.34 8.01 -9.45
CA PHE A 41 15.99 9.02 -8.44
C PHE A 41 14.93 9.99 -8.96
N ILE A 42 15.08 10.51 -10.18
CA ILE A 42 14.08 11.40 -10.80
C ILE A 42 12.74 10.68 -10.97
N MET A 43 12.74 9.45 -11.48
CA MET A 43 11.51 8.66 -11.63
C MET A 43 10.83 8.44 -10.28
N ASN A 44 11.58 8.06 -9.24
CA ASN A 44 11.03 7.87 -7.90
C ASN A 44 10.44 9.18 -7.31
N MET A 45 11.12 10.31 -7.51
CA MET A 45 10.60 11.62 -7.10
C MET A 45 9.32 11.99 -7.86
N SER A 46 9.22 11.65 -9.15
CA SER A 46 8.01 11.89 -9.93
C SER A 46 6.82 11.04 -9.48
N VAL A 47 7.05 9.82 -8.98
CA VAL A 47 5.99 8.97 -8.41
C VAL A 47 5.36 9.62 -7.19
N PHE A 48 6.12 10.37 -6.40
CA PHE A 48 5.55 11.12 -5.27
C PHE A 48 4.57 12.23 -5.72
N MET A 49 4.75 12.76 -6.94
CA MET A 49 3.84 13.76 -7.52
C MET A 49 2.62 13.11 -8.19
N LEU A 50 2.74 11.86 -8.65
CA LEU A 50 1.62 11.04 -9.12
C LEU A 50 0.89 10.47 -7.90
N GLY A 51 0.09 11.31 -7.22
CA GLY A 51 -0.74 10.88 -6.11
C GLY A 51 -1.57 9.64 -6.48
N CYS A 52 -1.53 8.61 -5.63
CA CYS A 52 -2.41 7.45 -5.78
C CYS A 52 -3.72 7.68 -5.03
N GLU A 53 -4.81 7.09 -5.52
CA GLU A 53 -6.06 7.06 -4.77
C GLU A 53 -5.86 6.18 -3.53
N ASN A 54 -6.06 6.75 -2.34
CA ASN A 54 -6.02 5.99 -1.11
C ASN A 54 -7.29 5.13 -1.01
N GLY A 55 -7.15 3.89 -0.55
CA GLY A 55 -8.31 3.04 -0.30
C GLY A 55 -9.27 3.64 0.74
N ASP A 56 -10.56 3.38 0.56
CA ASP A 56 -11.59 3.83 1.47
C ASP A 56 -11.56 3.00 2.76
N VAL A 57 -11.25 3.67 3.86
CA VAL A 57 -11.13 3.11 5.21
C VAL A 57 -12.06 3.89 6.12
N ALA A 58 -13.03 3.19 6.71
CA ALA A 58 -14.03 3.77 7.61
C ALA A 58 -13.37 4.43 8.84
N GLY A 59 -13.74 5.68 9.10
CA GLY A 59 -13.23 6.47 10.20
C GLY A 59 -11.84 7.09 9.98
N ILE A 60 -11.20 6.85 8.82
CA ILE A 60 -9.89 7.43 8.47
C ILE A 60 -10.00 8.27 7.19
N THR A 61 -10.33 7.66 6.06
CA THR A 61 -10.44 8.35 4.77
C THR A 61 -11.89 8.68 4.42
N VAL A 62 -12.82 7.80 4.83
CA VAL A 62 -14.27 7.97 4.64
C VAL A 62 -15.01 7.73 5.95
N SER A 63 -16.19 8.30 6.10
CA SER A 63 -17.10 7.99 7.19
C SER A 63 -17.70 6.59 7.00
N TYR A 64 -18.36 6.06 8.03
CA TYR A 64 -19.11 4.80 7.93
C TYR A 64 -20.24 4.84 6.89
N ASN A 65 -20.66 6.03 6.45
CA ASN A 65 -21.65 6.23 5.40
C ASN A 65 -21.02 6.45 4.00
N GLY A 66 -19.69 6.40 3.87
CA GLY A 66 -18.98 6.57 2.59
C GLY A 66 -18.69 8.02 2.18
N SER A 67 -18.99 9.01 3.04
CA SER A 67 -18.60 10.41 2.76
C SER A 67 -17.14 10.66 3.13
N LYS A 68 -16.39 11.40 2.31
CA LYS A 68 -14.99 11.75 2.60
C LYS A 68 -14.88 12.52 3.92
N VAL A 69 -13.91 12.15 4.75
CA VAL A 69 -13.68 12.82 6.03
C VAL A 69 -12.85 14.07 5.78
N GLU A 70 -13.48 15.25 5.84
CA GLU A 70 -12.83 16.55 5.64
C GLU A 70 -11.86 16.94 6.77
N THR A 71 -11.92 16.27 7.92
CA THR A 71 -11.12 16.62 9.11
C THR A 71 -9.87 15.74 9.23
N TRP A 72 -8.77 16.21 8.66
CA TRP A 72 -7.44 15.64 8.87
C TRP A 72 -7.11 15.67 10.38
N GLY A 73 -7.09 14.50 11.03
CA GLY A 73 -6.65 14.35 12.42
C GLY A 73 -7.69 13.87 13.44
N LYS A 74 -8.96 13.68 13.06
CA LYS A 74 -9.96 13.01 13.93
C LYS A 74 -10.34 11.66 13.35
N GLN A 75 -9.59 10.61 13.72
CA GLN A 75 -9.99 9.24 13.42
C GLN A 75 -11.27 8.91 14.18
N GLN A 76 -12.39 8.82 13.47
CA GLN A 76 -13.69 8.44 14.04
C GLN A 76 -13.95 6.96 13.78
N LEU A 77 -13.21 6.11 14.51
CA LEU A 77 -13.34 4.66 14.41
C LEU A 77 -14.66 4.13 14.97
N LEU A 78 -15.32 4.91 15.83
CA LEU A 78 -16.61 4.58 16.44
C LEU A 78 -17.77 5.21 15.65
N SER A 79 -18.83 4.43 15.43
CA SER A 79 -20.09 4.84 14.80
C SER A 79 -21.27 4.16 15.48
N SER A 80 -22.50 4.53 15.12
CA SER A 80 -23.70 3.82 15.63
C SER A 80 -23.71 2.33 15.31
N CYS A 81 -22.99 1.88 14.27
CA CYS A 81 -22.88 0.47 13.90
C CYS A 81 -22.14 -0.35 14.98
N ASN A 82 -21.09 0.23 15.57
CA ASN A 82 -20.20 -0.44 16.51
C ASN A 82 -20.22 0.16 17.92
N ALA A 83 -21.09 1.13 18.21
CA ALA A 83 -21.20 1.80 19.50
C ALA A 83 -21.52 0.84 20.66
N ASP A 84 -22.31 -0.19 20.39
CA ASP A 84 -22.66 -1.23 21.37
C ASP A 84 -21.69 -2.42 21.34
N CYS A 85 -20.58 -2.28 20.61
CA CYS A 85 -19.53 -3.28 20.52
C CYS A 85 -18.33 -2.78 21.34
N SER A 86 -17.83 -3.59 22.27
CA SER A 86 -16.62 -3.28 23.06
C SER A 86 -15.34 -3.48 22.24
N CYS A 87 -15.26 -2.87 21.06
CA CYS A 87 -14.16 -3.04 20.12
C CYS A 87 -12.89 -2.33 20.61
N SER A 88 -11.74 -2.98 20.43
CA SER A 88 -10.44 -2.33 20.62
C SER A 88 -10.14 -1.40 19.44
N SER A 89 -9.77 -0.15 19.74
CA SER A 89 -9.29 0.82 18.74
C SER A 89 -7.86 0.56 18.28
N GLN A 90 -7.13 -0.35 18.95
CA GLN A 90 -5.74 -0.68 18.66
C GLN A 90 -5.60 -1.98 17.85
N GLN A 91 -6.66 -2.77 17.72
CA GLN A 91 -6.62 -4.02 16.98
C GLN A 91 -6.65 -3.76 15.48
N TRP A 92 -5.62 -4.25 14.79
CA TRP A 92 -5.47 -4.16 13.34
C TRP A 92 -5.69 -5.53 12.69
N ASP A 93 -6.83 -5.72 12.06
CA ASP A 93 -7.21 -6.90 11.30
C ASP A 93 -8.19 -6.51 10.17
N PRO A 94 -7.70 -5.84 9.12
CA PRO A 94 -8.56 -5.12 8.19
C PRO A 94 -9.49 -6.06 7.39
N VAL A 95 -10.77 -5.71 7.34
CA VAL A 95 -11.80 -6.45 6.58
C VAL A 95 -12.45 -5.56 5.53
N CYS A 96 -12.77 -6.12 4.36
CA CYS A 96 -13.50 -5.41 3.30
C CYS A 96 -15.00 -5.69 3.42
N GLY A 97 -15.80 -4.64 3.52
CA GLY A 97 -17.26 -4.73 3.51
C GLY A 97 -17.83 -4.87 2.09
N ALA A 98 -19.08 -5.33 1.99
CA ALA A 98 -19.79 -5.42 0.71
C ALA A 98 -20.03 -4.06 0.02
N ASN A 99 -19.91 -2.97 0.79
CA ASN A 99 -19.94 -1.59 0.33
C ASN A 99 -18.59 -1.08 -0.20
N ASN A 100 -17.58 -1.96 -0.36
CA ASN A 100 -16.23 -1.63 -0.82
C ASN A 100 -15.46 -0.69 0.13
N ILE A 101 -15.88 -0.59 1.39
CA ILE A 101 -15.18 0.15 2.44
C ILE A 101 -14.42 -0.84 3.32
N THR A 102 -13.18 -0.50 3.65
CA THR A 102 -12.34 -1.28 4.56
C THR A 102 -12.54 -0.82 6.01
N TYR A 103 -12.63 -1.76 6.94
CA TYR A 103 -12.73 -1.49 8.38
C TYR A 103 -11.47 -2.00 9.08
N LEU A 104 -11.01 -1.33 10.13
CA LEU A 104 -9.77 -1.70 10.85
C LEU A 104 -9.82 -3.08 11.49
N SER A 105 -11.02 -3.55 11.83
CA SER A 105 -11.28 -4.90 12.33
C SER A 105 -12.70 -5.33 12.00
N ALA A 106 -12.96 -6.64 12.04
CA ALA A 106 -14.31 -7.18 11.94
C ALA A 106 -15.26 -6.61 13.00
N CYS A 107 -14.77 -6.38 14.23
CA CYS A 107 -15.56 -5.76 15.29
C CYS A 107 -15.99 -4.34 14.92
N LEU A 108 -15.06 -3.54 14.40
CA LEU A 108 -15.33 -2.17 13.99
C LEU A 108 -16.30 -2.10 12.80
N ALA A 109 -16.33 -3.12 11.93
CA ALA A 109 -17.36 -3.26 10.90
C ALA A 109 -18.78 -3.49 11.46
N GLY A 110 -18.88 -4.09 12.66
CA GLY A 110 -20.12 -4.30 13.41
C GLY A 110 -20.19 -5.69 14.05
N CYS A 111 -20.76 -5.78 15.26
CA CYS A 111 -20.88 -7.05 16.00
C CYS A 111 -22.29 -7.67 15.98
N LYS A 112 -23.29 -6.99 15.39
CA LYS A 112 -24.71 -7.39 15.44
C LYS A 112 -25.11 -8.45 14.41
N SER A 113 -24.26 -8.75 13.43
CA SER A 113 -24.44 -9.85 12.47
C SER A 113 -23.10 -10.49 12.18
N SER A 114 -22.80 -11.56 12.91
CA SER A 114 -21.67 -12.43 12.60
C SER A 114 -22.10 -13.45 11.55
N THR A 115 -21.70 -13.25 10.30
CA THR A 115 -21.74 -14.31 9.28
C THR A 115 -20.34 -14.44 8.69
N GLY A 116 -19.39 -14.95 9.49
CA GLY A 116 -18.02 -15.16 9.03
C GLY A 116 -17.19 -16.03 9.97
N SER A 117 -16.45 -16.99 9.41
CA SER A 117 -15.43 -17.76 10.11
C SER A 117 -14.14 -16.95 10.22
N GLY A 118 -14.05 -16.07 11.22
CA GLY A 118 -12.78 -15.49 11.64
C GLY A 118 -11.91 -16.56 12.30
N LYS A 119 -10.62 -16.64 11.96
CA LYS A 119 -9.68 -17.56 12.61
C LYS A 119 -9.26 -16.94 13.94
N HIS A 120 -9.77 -17.50 15.05
CA HIS A 120 -9.30 -17.17 16.39
C HIS A 120 -7.84 -17.65 16.50
N ILE A 121 -6.87 -16.73 16.59
CA ILE A 121 -5.49 -17.05 16.94
C ILE A 121 -5.27 -16.77 18.42
#